data_AF-A0A6J6WTK5-F1
#
_entry.id   AF-A0A6J6WTK5-F1
#
_cell.length_a   1.000
_cell.length_b   1.000
_cell.length_c   1.000
_cell.angle_alpha   90.00
_cell.angle_beta   90.00
_cell.angle_gamma   90.00
#
_symmetry.space_group_name_H-M   'P 1'
#
loop_
_entity.id
_entity.type
_entity.pdbx_description
1 polymer ?
#
loop_
_entity_poly.entity_id
_entity_poly.type
_entity_poly.pdbx_seq_one_letter_code
_entity_poly.pdbx_strand_id
1 'polypeptide(L)'
;MVVQQLVAEGTAPDKARAVAHVAAGDLERARVLVNDSSLTARTALFADIPQRLDGTTSRAIALAAELLGAVESSLVAFEAKQAKELEELEDRVKYLGERGSGRKLLGDKHKRELRRYRTDELRSGLRMLTLVYSEAFKHSTTATAMYQTESYVRAVKKLRDANVALSRNVNEKLLFENLLMSLPNIAH
;
A
#
# COMPACT_ATOMS: atom_id res chain seq x y z
N MET A 1 8.60 6.94 -18.67
CA MET A 1 9.66 6.45 -17.77
C MET A 1 9.31 5.09 -17.15
N VAL A 2 8.48 4.98 -16.09
CA VAL A 2 8.21 3.66 -15.47
C VAL A 2 7.43 2.69 -16.37
N VAL A 3 6.31 3.13 -16.96
CA VAL A 3 5.48 2.26 -17.84
C VAL A 3 6.29 1.71 -19.02
N GLN A 4 7.04 2.58 -19.71
CA GLN A 4 7.88 2.18 -20.84
C GLN A 4 8.93 1.15 -20.43
N GLN A 5 9.55 1.34 -19.26
CA GLN A 5 10.55 0.41 -18.75
C GLN A 5 9.96 -0.97 -18.44
N LEU A 6 8.79 -1.02 -17.78
CA LEU A 6 8.12 -2.30 -17.50
C LEU A 6 7.69 -3.03 -18.78
N VAL A 7 7.25 -2.29 -19.81
CA VAL A 7 6.90 -2.88 -21.11
C VAL A 7 8.14 -3.43 -21.81
N ALA A 8 9.27 -2.72 -21.76
CA ALA A 8 10.54 -3.22 -22.28
C ALA A 8 11.02 -4.48 -21.53
N GLU A 9 10.69 -4.61 -20.25
CA GLU A 9 10.94 -5.79 -19.42
C GLU A 9 9.91 -6.92 -19.62
N GLY A 10 8.98 -6.78 -20.58
CA GLY A 10 8.02 -7.83 -20.97
C GLY A 10 6.66 -7.79 -20.25
N THR A 11 6.37 -6.73 -19.50
CA THR A 11 5.05 -6.56 -18.85
C THR A 11 4.02 -6.04 -19.86
N ALA A 12 2.83 -6.64 -19.89
CA ALA A 12 1.73 -6.16 -20.73
C ALA A 12 1.41 -4.67 -20.46
N PRO A 13 1.13 -3.83 -21.48
CA PRO A 13 0.97 -2.38 -21.32
C PRO A 13 -0.06 -1.96 -20.27
N ASP A 14 -1.20 -2.64 -20.18
CA ASP A 14 -2.25 -2.29 -19.21
C ASP A 14 -1.84 -2.63 -17.78
N LYS A 15 -1.18 -3.78 -17.58
CA LYS A 15 -0.59 -4.16 -16.30
C LYS A 15 0.52 -3.18 -15.90
N ALA A 16 1.38 -2.78 -16.84
CA ALA A 16 2.44 -1.81 -16.61
C ALA A 16 1.89 -0.44 -16.17
N ARG A 17 0.79 0.03 -16.77
CA ARG A 17 0.10 1.28 -16.37
C ARG A 17 -0.48 1.18 -14.95
N ALA A 18 -1.21 0.11 -14.66
CA ALA A 18 -1.80 -0.12 -13.34
C ALA A 18 -0.72 -0.19 -12.24
N VAL A 19 0.34 -0.95 -12.49
CA VAL A 19 1.48 -1.07 -11.56
C VAL A 19 2.20 0.26 -11.39
N ALA A 20 2.48 0.99 -12.48
CA ALA A 20 3.16 2.29 -12.41
C ALA A 20 2.38 3.33 -11.59
N HIS A 21 1.04 3.31 -11.69
CA HIS A 21 0.18 4.16 -10.89
C HIS A 21 0.32 3.84 -9.39
N VAL A 22 0.27 2.56 -9.01
CA VAL A 22 0.47 2.14 -7.62
C VAL A 22 1.90 2.46 -7.14
N ALA A 23 2.90 2.21 -7.99
CA ALA A 23 4.32 2.43 -7.73
C ALA A 23 4.68 3.90 -7.48
N ALA A 24 3.83 4.85 -7.91
CA ALA A 24 4.01 6.29 -7.71
C ALA A 24 5.38 6.82 -8.18
N GLY A 25 5.87 6.29 -9.32
CA GLY A 25 7.13 6.71 -9.94
C GLY A 25 8.38 5.96 -9.48
N ASP A 26 8.28 5.08 -8.47
CA ASP A 26 9.39 4.23 -8.03
C ASP A 26 9.51 2.99 -8.93
N LEU A 27 10.50 2.98 -9.82
CA LEU A 27 10.72 1.89 -10.78
C LEU A 27 11.08 0.55 -10.09
N GLU A 28 11.93 0.58 -9.06
CA GLU A 28 12.33 -0.65 -8.36
C GLU A 28 11.14 -1.27 -7.66
N ARG A 29 10.31 -0.44 -7.03
CA ARG A 29 9.05 -0.89 -6.46
C ARG A 29 8.10 -1.42 -7.52
N ALA A 30 8.01 -0.77 -8.68
CA ALA A 30 7.16 -1.22 -9.77
C ALA A 30 7.52 -2.65 -10.22
N ARG A 31 8.80 -2.99 -10.31
CA ARG A 31 9.26 -4.34 -10.65
C ARG A 31 8.83 -5.40 -9.63
N VAL A 32 8.82 -5.05 -8.34
CA VAL A 32 8.30 -5.95 -7.29
C VAL A 32 6.80 -6.17 -7.48
N LEU A 33 6.05 -5.08 -7.68
CA LEU A 33 4.59 -5.10 -7.81
C LEU A 33 4.09 -5.84 -9.06
N VAL A 34 4.88 -5.94 -10.13
CA VAL A 34 4.51 -6.75 -11.31
C VAL A 34 4.28 -8.22 -10.93
N ASN A 35 4.98 -8.74 -9.93
CA ASN A 35 4.87 -10.13 -9.50
C ASN A 35 3.92 -10.33 -8.30
N ASP A 36 3.34 -9.25 -7.77
CA ASP A 36 2.37 -9.34 -6.67
C ASP A 36 0.98 -9.71 -7.22
N SER A 37 0.60 -10.97 -7.04
CA SER A 37 -0.72 -11.48 -7.43
C SER A 37 -1.87 -10.91 -6.60
N SER A 38 -1.57 -10.42 -5.38
CA SER A 38 -2.56 -9.86 -4.45
C SER A 38 -2.81 -8.36 -4.67
N LEU A 39 -2.01 -7.71 -5.53
CA LEU A 39 -2.06 -6.26 -5.74
C LEU A 39 -3.45 -5.77 -6.16
N THR A 40 -4.08 -6.45 -7.11
CA THR A 40 -5.41 -6.06 -7.62
C THR A 40 -6.46 -6.13 -6.51
N ALA A 41 -6.50 -7.24 -5.76
CA ALA A 41 -7.45 -7.43 -4.67
C ALA A 41 -7.23 -6.40 -3.55
N ARG A 42 -5.98 -6.14 -3.17
CA ARG A 42 -5.63 -5.14 -2.15
C ARG A 42 -6.03 -3.73 -2.60
N THR A 43 -5.76 -3.37 -3.85
CA THR A 43 -6.13 -2.05 -4.41
C THR A 43 -7.65 -1.86 -4.43
N ALA A 44 -8.40 -2.90 -4.83
CA ALA A 44 -9.85 -2.89 -4.82
C ALA A 44 -10.41 -2.75 -3.40
N LEU A 45 -9.86 -3.47 -2.44
CA LEU A 45 -10.22 -3.37 -1.02
C LEU A 45 -10.07 -1.92 -0.51
N PHE A 46 -8.94 -1.27 -0.79
CA PHE A 46 -8.76 0.14 -0.40
C PHE A 46 -9.76 1.07 -1.06
N ALA A 47 -10.09 0.84 -2.33
CA ALA A 47 -11.03 1.68 -3.06
C ALA A 47 -12.49 1.54 -2.56
N ASP A 48 -12.84 0.38 -2.03
CA ASP A 48 -14.18 0.01 -1.59
C ASP A 48 -14.49 0.45 -0.14
N ILE A 49 -13.45 0.65 0.70
CA ILE A 49 -13.61 1.09 2.10
C ILE A 49 -14.56 2.28 2.28
N PRO A 50 -14.46 3.39 1.51
CA PRO A 50 -15.32 4.55 1.72
C PRO A 50 -16.82 4.28 1.59
N GLN A 51 -17.23 3.30 0.77
CA GLN A 51 -18.63 2.90 0.57
C GLN A 51 -19.13 1.96 1.67
N ARG A 52 -18.18 1.30 2.36
CA ARG A 52 -18.44 0.34 3.43
C ARG A 52 -18.50 0.97 4.82
N LEU A 53 -18.16 2.26 4.94
CA LEU A 53 -18.26 3.02 6.17
C LEU A 53 -19.73 3.29 6.50
N ASP A 54 -20.11 3.15 7.76
CA ASP A 54 -21.46 3.48 8.26
C ASP A 54 -21.43 4.53 9.39
N GLY A 55 -20.25 5.09 9.67
CA GLY A 55 -20.03 6.05 10.74
C GLY A 55 -19.83 5.42 12.13
N THR A 56 -19.91 4.10 12.26
CA THR A 56 -19.70 3.42 13.55
C THR A 56 -18.23 3.08 13.80
N THR A 57 -17.84 3.14 15.08
CA THR A 57 -16.47 2.75 15.51
C THR A 57 -16.19 1.28 15.24
N SER A 58 -17.17 0.39 15.46
CA SER A 58 -17.01 -1.06 15.22
C SER A 58 -16.72 -1.36 13.76
N ARG A 59 -17.41 -0.69 12.82
CA ARG A 59 -17.16 -0.86 11.39
C ARG A 59 -15.78 -0.33 11.00
N ALA A 60 -15.38 0.83 11.51
CA ALA A 60 -14.05 1.40 11.26
C ALA A 60 -12.92 0.46 11.75
N ILE A 61 -13.06 -0.13 12.94
CA ILE A 61 -12.08 -1.08 13.50
C ILE A 61 -12.00 -2.35 12.63
N ALA A 62 -13.15 -2.89 12.22
CA ALA A 62 -13.19 -4.09 11.37
C ALA A 62 -12.50 -3.83 10.01
N LEU A 63 -12.78 -2.71 9.36
CA LEU A 63 -12.16 -2.32 8.09
C LEU A 63 -10.65 -2.02 8.24
N ALA A 64 -10.24 -1.44 9.37
CA ALA A 64 -8.83 -1.22 9.67
C ALA A 64 -8.08 -2.56 9.83
N ALA A 65 -8.66 -3.53 10.52
CA ALA A 65 -8.07 -4.86 10.66
C ALA A 65 -7.97 -5.58 9.31
N GLU A 66 -9.01 -5.48 8.48
CA GLU A 66 -9.05 -6.10 7.15
C GLU A 66 -7.98 -5.53 6.20
N LEU A 67 -7.83 -4.20 6.13
CA LEU A 67 -6.81 -3.58 5.27
C LEU A 67 -5.38 -3.91 5.74
N LEU A 68 -5.15 -3.93 7.06
CA LEU A 68 -3.83 -4.23 7.61
C LEU A 68 -3.48 -5.71 7.40
N GLY A 69 -4.46 -6.60 7.50
CA GLY A 69 -4.31 -8.02 7.14
C GLY A 69 -4.02 -8.23 5.66
N ALA A 70 -4.66 -7.46 4.77
CA ALA A 70 -4.37 -7.50 3.34
C ALA A 70 -2.96 -7.01 3.00
N VAL A 71 -2.46 -5.99 3.71
CA VAL A 71 -1.07 -5.54 3.59
C VAL A 71 -0.10 -6.60 4.10
N GLU A 72 -0.35 -7.16 5.28
CA GLU A 72 0.45 -8.27 5.86
C GLU A 72 0.55 -9.45 4.89
N SER A 73 -0.57 -9.86 4.32
CA SER A 73 -0.62 -10.99 3.38
C SER A 73 0.23 -10.74 2.12
N SER A 74 0.38 -9.49 1.70
CA SER A 74 1.24 -9.15 0.56
C SER A 74 2.73 -9.24 0.87
N LEU A 75 3.11 -9.21 2.16
CA LEU A 75 4.49 -9.38 2.60
C LEU A 75 4.97 -10.83 2.43
N VAL A 76 4.07 -11.81 2.50
CA VAL A 76 4.41 -13.25 2.43
C VAL A 76 5.20 -13.59 1.17
N ALA A 77 4.78 -13.07 0.01
CA ALA A 77 5.49 -13.29 -1.25
C ALA A 77 6.88 -12.62 -1.26
N PHE A 78 7.01 -11.46 -0.60
CA PHE A 78 8.26 -10.73 -0.49
C PHE A 78 9.25 -11.44 0.46
N GLU A 79 8.75 -11.96 1.58
CA GLU A 79 9.51 -12.75 2.55
C GLU A 79 10.00 -14.07 1.95
N ALA A 80 9.18 -14.76 1.15
CA ALA A 80 9.58 -15.97 0.44
C ALA A 80 10.74 -15.72 -0.53
N LYS A 81 10.75 -14.57 -1.22
CA LYS A 81 11.88 -14.15 -2.06
C LYS A 81 13.15 -13.93 -1.22
N GLN A 82 13.03 -13.23 -0.08
CA GLN A 82 14.16 -12.99 0.81
C GLN A 82 14.73 -14.29 1.42
N ALA A 83 13.86 -15.26 1.74
CA ALA A 83 14.27 -16.58 2.22
C ALA A 83 15.13 -17.32 1.18
N LYS A 84 14.74 -17.25 -0.10
CA LYS A 84 15.53 -17.83 -1.19
C LYS A 84 16.90 -17.14 -1.36
N GLU A 85 16.95 -15.82 -1.29
CA GLU A 85 18.21 -15.07 -1.35
C GLU A 85 19.15 -15.44 -0.18
N LEU A 86 18.59 -15.72 0.99
CA LEU A 86 19.35 -16.21 2.13
C LEU A 86 19.93 -17.60 1.85
N GLU A 87 19.11 -18.54 1.37
CA GLU A 87 19.53 -19.91 0.99
C GLU A 87 20.67 -19.90 -0.04
N GLU A 88 20.54 -19.09 -1.10
CA GLU A 88 21.57 -18.94 -2.14
C GLU A 88 22.90 -18.40 -1.56
N LEU A 89 22.84 -17.51 -0.57
CA LEU A 89 24.02 -17.04 0.14
C LEU A 89 24.63 -18.17 0.99
N GLU A 90 23.80 -18.97 1.67
CA GLU A 90 24.28 -20.08 2.49
C GLU A 90 25.03 -21.11 1.65
N ASP A 91 24.51 -21.45 0.48
CA ASP A 91 25.12 -22.42 -0.43
C ASP A 91 26.42 -21.89 -1.04
N ARG A 92 26.48 -20.60 -1.37
CA ARG A 92 27.72 -19.96 -1.82
C ARG A 92 28.81 -19.99 -0.75
N VAL A 93 28.46 -19.69 0.50
CA VAL A 93 29.40 -19.75 1.64
C VAL A 93 29.89 -21.18 1.87
N LYS A 94 29.02 -22.19 1.79
CA LYS A 94 29.42 -23.60 1.89
C LYS A 94 30.39 -23.99 0.77
N TYR A 95 30.14 -23.55 -0.46
CA TYR A 95 30.95 -23.91 -1.63
C TYR A 95 32.32 -23.23 -1.66
N LEU A 96 32.39 -21.93 -1.33
CA LEU A 96 33.63 -21.13 -1.43
C LEU A 96 34.49 -21.15 -0.15
N GLY A 97 33.95 -21.60 0.99
CA GLY A 97 34.68 -21.62 2.26
C GLY A 97 35.00 -20.22 2.83
N GLU A 98 34.34 -19.17 2.33
CA GLU A 98 34.58 -17.79 2.73
C GLU A 98 34.24 -17.57 4.21
N ARG A 99 35.19 -17.00 4.97
CA ARG A 99 35.01 -16.59 6.36
C ARG A 99 34.40 -15.19 6.43
N GLY A 100 33.08 -15.10 6.52
CA GLY A 100 32.36 -13.86 6.76
C GLY A 100 30.92 -13.98 6.31
N SER A 101 29.96 -13.91 7.23
CA SER A 101 28.67 -14.58 6.99
C SER A 101 27.84 -13.95 5.88
N GLY A 102 27.97 -12.65 5.58
CA GLY A 102 27.06 -11.89 4.71
C GLY A 102 25.61 -11.84 5.23
N ARG A 103 25.18 -12.87 5.95
CA ARG A 103 23.88 -13.15 6.56
C ARG A 103 23.42 -12.02 7.46
N LYS A 104 24.30 -11.48 8.31
CA LYS A 104 23.91 -10.35 9.18
C LYS A 104 23.60 -9.10 8.35
N LEU A 105 24.46 -8.77 7.39
CA LEU A 105 24.27 -7.61 6.51
C LEU A 105 23.03 -7.78 5.61
N LEU A 106 22.84 -8.97 5.05
CA LEU A 106 21.71 -9.33 4.21
C LEU A 106 20.41 -9.32 5.03
N GLY A 107 20.39 -9.94 6.21
CA GLY A 107 19.23 -9.93 7.10
C GLY A 107 18.85 -8.52 7.56
N ASP A 108 19.82 -7.66 7.87
CA ASP A 108 19.56 -6.26 8.21
C ASP A 108 19.01 -5.47 7.01
N LYS A 109 19.49 -5.76 5.79
CA LYS A 109 18.95 -5.22 4.54
C LYS A 109 17.50 -5.68 4.33
N HIS A 110 17.25 -6.98 4.42
CA HIS A 110 15.92 -7.59 4.28
C HIS A 110 14.90 -6.99 5.24
N LYS A 111 15.27 -6.83 6.52
CA LYS A 111 14.42 -6.16 7.52
C LYS A 111 14.08 -4.70 7.16
N ARG A 112 15.04 -3.96 6.59
CA ARG A 112 14.79 -2.57 6.13
C ARG A 112 13.86 -2.55 4.91
N GLU A 113 14.08 -3.46 3.97
CA GLU A 113 13.26 -3.59 2.77
C GLU A 113 11.83 -3.97 3.11
N LEU A 114 11.62 -4.90 4.04
CA LEU A 114 10.29 -5.31 4.48
C LEU A 114 9.52 -4.15 5.12
N ARG A 115 10.17 -3.39 6.03
CA ARG A 115 9.56 -2.19 6.64
C ARG A 115 9.22 -1.13 5.60
N ARG A 116 10.12 -0.89 4.64
CA ARG A 116 9.89 0.06 3.55
C ARG A 116 8.71 -0.40 2.69
N TYR A 117 8.70 -1.65 2.26
CA TYR A 117 7.66 -2.22 1.42
C TYR A 117 6.30 -2.12 2.09
N ARG A 118 6.20 -2.55 3.37
CA ARG A 118 4.98 -2.39 4.17
C ARG A 118 4.49 -0.93 4.22
N THR A 119 5.40 0.00 4.50
CA THR A 119 5.05 1.43 4.55
C THR A 119 4.55 1.92 3.19
N ASP A 120 5.20 1.52 2.10
CA ASP A 120 4.84 1.92 0.74
C ASP A 120 3.47 1.35 0.32
N GLU A 121 3.11 0.15 0.80
CA GLU A 121 1.78 -0.43 0.61
C GLU A 121 0.69 0.35 1.34
N LEU A 122 0.91 0.71 2.61
CA LEU A 122 -0.02 1.56 3.36
C LEU A 122 -0.18 2.94 2.70
N ARG A 123 0.91 3.55 2.25
CA ARG A 123 0.86 4.83 1.51
C ARG A 123 0.11 4.71 0.19
N SER A 124 0.23 3.57 -0.49
CA SER A 124 -0.51 3.32 -1.73
C SER A 124 -2.00 3.21 -1.47
N GLY A 125 -2.38 2.50 -0.41
CA GLY A 125 -3.76 2.46 0.06
C GLY A 125 -4.33 3.83 0.38
N LEU A 126 -3.58 4.67 1.10
CA LEU A 126 -3.99 6.06 1.38
C LEU A 126 -4.15 6.91 0.11
N ARG A 127 -3.30 6.72 -0.91
CA ARG A 127 -3.46 7.37 -2.22
C ARG A 127 -4.74 6.91 -2.92
N MET A 128 -5.06 5.61 -2.86
CA MET A 128 -6.31 5.07 -3.41
C MET A 128 -7.54 5.69 -2.72
N LEU A 129 -7.56 5.74 -1.39
CA LEU A 129 -8.63 6.42 -0.65
C LEU A 129 -8.75 7.89 -1.07
N THR A 130 -7.62 8.59 -1.22
CA THR A 130 -7.60 9.99 -1.66
C THR A 130 -8.24 10.16 -3.04
N LEU A 131 -7.94 9.26 -3.98
CA LEU A 131 -8.54 9.27 -5.32
C LEU A 131 -10.04 9.04 -5.26
N VAL A 132 -10.52 8.08 -4.46
CA VAL A 132 -11.95 7.80 -4.32
C VAL A 132 -12.72 9.01 -3.77
N TYR A 133 -12.22 9.66 -2.70
CA TYR A 133 -12.84 10.88 -2.19
C TYR A 133 -12.76 12.05 -3.18
N SER A 134 -11.66 12.17 -3.91
CA SER A 134 -11.52 13.20 -4.96
C SER A 134 -12.50 12.97 -6.10
N GLU A 135 -12.77 11.72 -6.45
CA GLU A 135 -13.71 11.38 -7.50
C GLU A 135 -15.16 11.59 -7.06
N ALA A 136 -15.51 11.20 -5.83
CA ALA A 136 -16.81 11.52 -5.24
C ALA A 136 -17.05 13.03 -5.14
N PHE A 137 -16.00 13.80 -4.85
CA PHE A 137 -16.06 15.26 -4.87
C PHE A 137 -16.39 15.81 -6.27
N LYS A 138 -15.74 15.32 -7.33
CA LYS A 138 -16.03 15.77 -8.71
C LYS A 138 -17.47 15.46 -9.16
N HIS A 139 -18.03 14.35 -8.67
CA HIS A 139 -19.39 13.93 -8.98
C HIS A 139 -20.45 14.58 -8.08
N SER A 140 -20.05 15.27 -7.00
CA SER A 140 -20.99 16.02 -6.17
C SER A 140 -21.59 17.18 -6.96
N THR A 141 -22.92 17.15 -7.15
CA THR A 141 -23.66 18.19 -7.87
C THR A 141 -24.06 19.31 -6.91
N THR A 142 -24.29 20.53 -7.38
CA THR A 142 -24.75 21.69 -6.58
C THR A 142 -26.01 21.42 -5.74
N ALA A 143 -26.81 20.42 -6.10
CA ALA A 143 -27.99 19.98 -5.35
C ALA A 143 -27.65 19.13 -4.11
N THR A 144 -26.52 18.43 -4.08
CA THR A 144 -26.07 17.57 -2.98
C THR A 144 -25.20 18.37 -2.01
N ALA A 145 -25.87 19.29 -1.29
CA ALA A 145 -25.46 20.04 -0.10
C ALA A 145 -23.93 20.29 0.10
N MET A 146 -23.54 21.56 0.08
CA MET A 146 -22.22 22.12 0.45
C MET A 146 -21.48 21.39 1.60
N TYR A 147 -22.22 20.83 2.56
CA TYR A 147 -21.72 19.99 3.65
C TYR A 147 -21.03 18.68 3.22
N GLN A 148 -21.53 17.97 2.19
CA GLN A 148 -20.88 16.76 1.67
C GLN A 148 -19.55 17.10 1.01
N THR A 149 -19.53 18.15 0.20
CA THR A 149 -18.34 18.69 -0.43
C THR A 149 -17.27 19.07 0.61
N GLU A 150 -17.63 19.77 1.68
CA GLU A 150 -16.71 20.10 2.78
C GLU A 150 -16.19 18.83 3.48
N SER A 151 -17.05 17.83 3.68
CA SER A 151 -16.67 16.57 4.33
C SER A 151 -15.62 15.79 3.53
N TYR A 152 -15.72 15.75 2.20
CA TYR A 152 -14.75 15.08 1.33
C TYR A 152 -13.41 15.82 1.27
N VAL A 153 -13.43 17.15 1.25
CA VAL A 153 -12.19 17.96 1.35
C VAL A 153 -11.49 17.69 2.69
N ARG A 154 -12.25 17.64 3.79
CA ARG A 154 -11.72 17.31 5.12
C ARG A 154 -11.16 15.87 5.15
N ALA A 155 -11.82 14.92 4.50
CA ALA A 155 -11.36 13.54 4.37
C ALA A 155 -9.99 13.46 3.68
N VAL A 156 -9.83 14.14 2.53
CA VAL A 156 -8.56 14.21 1.80
C VAL A 156 -7.44 14.81 2.66
N LYS A 157 -7.73 15.85 3.45
CA LYS A 157 -6.75 16.41 4.40
C LYS A 157 -6.30 15.37 5.43
N LYS A 158 -7.24 14.64 6.06
CA LYS A 158 -6.90 13.61 7.04
C LYS A 158 -6.09 12.45 6.45
N LEU A 159 -6.39 12.05 5.22
CA LEU A 159 -5.62 11.04 4.49
C LEU A 159 -4.17 11.49 4.24
N ARG A 160 -3.98 12.77 3.88
CA ARG A 160 -2.65 13.37 3.74
C ARG A 160 -1.90 13.40 5.07
N ASP A 161 -2.57 13.80 6.14
CA ASP A 161 -1.96 13.85 7.48
C ASP A 161 -1.55 12.45 7.96
N ALA A 162 -2.38 11.43 7.70
CA ALA A 162 -2.05 10.03 7.98
C ALA A 162 -0.83 9.54 7.16
N ASN A 163 -0.73 9.94 5.89
CA ASN A 163 0.42 9.60 5.04
C ASN A 163 1.72 10.21 5.59
N VAL A 164 1.68 11.44 6.09
CA VAL A 164 2.81 12.07 6.80
C VAL A 164 3.12 11.30 8.09
N ALA A 165 2.11 10.92 8.87
CA ALA A 165 2.28 10.19 10.12
C ALA A 165 3.01 8.85 9.94
N LEU A 166 2.76 8.11 8.83
CA LEU A 166 3.46 6.86 8.52
C LEU A 166 4.99 7.00 8.43
N SER A 167 5.52 8.21 8.18
CA SER A 167 6.98 8.45 8.19
C SER A 167 7.59 8.50 9.60
N ARG A 168 6.79 8.55 10.67
CA ARG A 168 7.21 8.81 12.05
C ARG A 168 7.17 7.58 12.96
N ASN A 169 7.15 6.37 12.40
CA ASN A 169 7.07 5.11 13.16
C ASN A 169 5.88 5.07 14.13
N VAL A 170 4.69 5.37 13.60
CA VAL A 170 3.44 5.40 14.36
C VAL A 170 2.83 4.02 14.51
N ASN A 171 1.96 3.84 15.51
CA ASN A 171 1.14 2.64 15.62
C ASN A 171 0.11 2.62 14.47
N GLU A 172 0.40 1.82 13.44
CA GLU A 172 -0.42 1.72 12.22
C GLU A 172 -1.86 1.33 12.53
N LYS A 173 -2.09 0.41 13.47
CA LYS A 173 -3.43 -0.03 13.87
C LYS A 173 -4.24 1.15 14.40
N LEU A 174 -3.71 1.84 15.39
CA LEU A 174 -4.38 3.01 15.96
C LEU A 174 -4.54 4.14 14.94
N LEU A 175 -3.57 4.34 14.05
CA LEU A 175 -3.65 5.34 12.99
C LEU A 175 -4.85 5.06 12.08
N PHE A 176 -4.98 3.82 11.58
CA PHE A 176 -6.04 3.46 10.64
C PHE A 176 -7.42 3.39 11.32
N GLU A 177 -7.52 2.88 12.55
CA GLU A 177 -8.78 2.90 13.30
C GLU A 177 -9.31 4.33 13.47
N ASN A 178 -8.46 5.24 13.94
CA ASN A 178 -8.83 6.65 14.11
C ASN A 178 -9.11 7.35 12.79
N LEU A 179 -8.30 7.07 11.75
CA LEU A 179 -8.50 7.63 10.43
C LEU A 179 -9.87 7.24 9.89
N LEU A 180 -10.17 5.93 9.80
CA LEU A 180 -11.40 5.42 9.20
C LEU A 180 -12.66 5.85 9.98
N MET A 181 -12.60 5.90 11.31
CA MET A 181 -13.70 6.44 12.13
C MET A 181 -14.04 7.90 11.77
N SER A 182 -13.06 8.63 11.26
CA SER A 182 -13.17 10.06 11.03
C SER A 182 -13.47 10.44 9.57
N LEU A 183 -13.55 9.44 8.68
CA LEU A 183 -13.86 9.62 7.27
C LEU A 183 -15.37 9.52 7.03
N PRO A 184 -15.95 10.33 6.12
CA PRO A 184 -17.35 10.24 5.76
C PRO A 184 -17.62 9.04 4.83
N ASN A 185 -18.82 8.47 4.91
CA ASN A 185 -19.28 7.48 3.93
C ASN A 185 -19.52 8.15 2.56
N ILE A 186 -19.21 7.43 1.48
CA ILE A 186 -19.66 7.75 0.12
C ILE A 186 -20.83 6.80 -0.18
N ALA A 187 -22.04 7.23 0.19
CA ALA A 187 -23.26 6.52 -0.21
C ALA A 187 -23.52 6.76 -1.70
N HIS A 188 -23.85 5.69 -2.42
CA HIS A 188 -24.37 5.76 -3.79
C HIS A 188 -25.76 6.40 -3.83
#